data_AF-X1M301-F1
#
_entry.id   AF-X1M301-F1
#
_cell.length_a   1.000
_cell.length_b   1.000
_cell.length_c   1.000
_cell.angle_alpha   90.00
_cell.angle_beta   90.00
_cell.angle_gamma   90.00
#
_symmetry.space_group_name_H-M   'P 1'
#
loop_
_entity.id
_entity.type
_entity.pdbx_description
1 polymer ?
#
loop_
_entity_poly.entity_id
_entity_poly.type
_entity_poly.pdbx_seq_one_letter_code
_entity_poly.pdbx_strand_id
1 'polypeptide(L)' 'MLGIIFTILGVLTIFRLWGDHTGLAIVGIIATLYQASSLNELRKGSMGLAPMDDAQGTISMIASLVILGLFIASFII' A
#
# COMPACT_ATOMS: atom_id res chain seq x y z
N MET A 1 -12.15 -1.69 -4.91
CA MET A 1 -12.12 -0.22 -4.73
C MET A 1 -11.19 0.20 -3.58
N LEU A 2 -11.31 -0.44 -2.41
CA LEU A 2 -10.52 -0.10 -1.21
C LEU A 2 -8.98 -0.12 -1.43
N GLY A 3 -8.45 -1.12 -2.14
CA GLY A 3 -7.01 -1.21 -2.44
C GLY A 3 -6.48 0.01 -3.20
N ILE A 4 -7.24 0.54 -4.17
CA ILE A 4 -6.83 1.68 -5.00
C ILE A 4 -6.69 2.94 -4.13
N ILE A 5 -7.62 3.12 -3.18
CA ILE A 5 -7.60 4.23 -2.23
C ILE A 5 -6.31 4.18 -1.41
N PHE A 6 -5.95 3.00 -0.89
CA PHE A 6 -4.71 2.83 -0.12
C PHE A 6 -3.46 3.04 -0.97
N THR A 7 -3.45 2.64 -2.24
CA THR A 7 -2.32 2.95 -3.14
C THR A 7 -2.16 4.46 -3.35
N ILE A 8 -3.26 5.19 -3.57
CA ILE A 8 -3.21 6.66 -3.72
C ILE A 8 -2.75 7.33 -2.42
N LEU A 9 -3.30 6.91 -1.28
CA LEU A 9 -2.87 7.39 0.04
C LEU A 9 -1.38 7.12 0.28
N GLY A 10 -0.90 5.95 -0.11
CA GLY A 10 0.51 5.58 -0.03
C GLY A 10 1.40 6.55 -0.80
N VAL A 11 1.05 6.85 -2.06
CA VAL A 11 1.77 7.84 -2.89
C VAL A 11 1.78 9.23 -2.25
N LEU A 12 0.64 9.70 -1.73
CA LEU A 12 0.56 10.99 -1.04
C LEU A 12 1.43 11.02 0.23
N THR A 13 1.43 9.93 1.00
CA THR A 13 2.24 9.78 2.21
C THR A 13 3.73 9.86 1.90
N ILE A 14 4.16 9.15 0.85
CA ILE A 14 5.55 9.17 0.38
C ILE A 14 5.96 10.58 -0.02
N PHE A 15 5.13 11.27 -0.80
CA PHE A 15 5.42 12.63 -1.25
C PHE A 15 5.61 13.59 -0.07
N ARG A 16 4.79 13.45 0.97
CA ARG A 16 4.90 14.23 2.21
C ARG A 16 6.18 13.94 2.99
N LEU A 17 6.51 12.66 3.16
CA LEU A 17 7.65 12.23 3.99
C LEU A 17 9.00 12.34 3.28
N TRP A 18 9.03 12.50 1.96
CA TRP A 18 10.27 12.45 1.16
C TRP A 18 11.32 13.49 1.59
N GLY A 19 10.87 14.70 1.97
CA GLY A 19 11.74 15.80 2.35
C GLY A 19 12.40 15.62 3.73
N ASP A 20 11.60 15.38 4.77
CA ASP A 20 12.08 15.41 6.15
C ASP A 20 12.39 14.03 6.74
N HIS A 21 11.74 12.98 6.20
CA HIS A 21 11.80 11.63 6.76
C HIS A 21 11.94 10.57 5.66
N THR A 22 13.04 10.65 4.89
CA THR A 22 13.33 9.77 3.76
C THR A 22 13.27 8.29 4.13
N GLY A 23 13.67 7.91 5.34
CA GLY A 23 13.55 6.52 5.84
C GLY A 23 12.10 6.03 5.91
N LEU A 24 11.19 6.84 6.43
CA LEU A 24 9.76 6.53 6.49
C LEU A 24 9.12 6.56 5.09
N ALA A 25 9.59 7.46 4.22
CA ALA A 25 9.15 7.51 2.83
C ALA A 25 9.49 6.21 2.07
N ILE A 26 10.67 5.62 2.29
CA ILE A 26 11.05 4.33 1.71
C ILE A 26 10.11 3.21 2.18
N VAL A 27 9.79 3.16 3.47
CA VAL A 27 8.81 2.19 4.00
C VAL A 27 7.44 2.40 3.34
N GLY A 28 7.03 3.65 3.15
CA GLY A 28 5.83 4.01 2.40
C GLY A 28 5.85 3.49 0.96
N ILE A 29 6.97 3.64 0.24
CA ILE A 29 7.15 3.13 -1.13
C ILE A 29 6.95 1.63 -1.16
N ILE A 30 7.62 0.89 -0.27
CA ILE A 30 7.54 -0.57 -0.20
C ILE A 30 6.09 -1.00 0.04
N ALA A 31 5.43 -0.42 1.05
CA ALA A 31 4.04 -0.74 1.36
C ALA A 31 3.09 -0.43 0.20
N THR A 32 3.29 0.69 -0.49
CA THR A 32 2.47 1.11 -1.64
C THR A 32 2.66 0.17 -2.83
N LEU A 33 3.88 -0.28 -3.11
CA LEU A 33 4.17 -1.25 -4.16
C LEU A 33 3.53 -2.61 -3.88
N TYR A 34 3.60 -3.09 -2.63
CA TYR A 34 2.90 -4.32 -2.24
C TYR A 34 1.39 -4.20 -2.41
N GLN A 35 0.80 -3.07 -2.01
CA GLN A 35 -0.63 -2.82 -2.18
C GLN A 35 -1.02 -2.80 -3.66
N ALA A 36 -0.21 -2.18 -4.52
CA ALA A 36 -0.41 -2.17 -5.97
C ALA A 36 -0.27 -3.57 -6.59
N SER A 37 0.69 -4.37 -6.11
CA SER A 37 0.87 -5.77 -6.54
C SER A 37 -0.33 -6.64 -6.18
N SER A 38 -0.82 -6.52 -4.93
CA SER A 38 -2.04 -7.20 -4.47
C SER A 38 -3.25 -6.86 -5.35
N LEU A 39 -3.44 -5.58 -5.68
CA LEU A 39 -4.49 -5.13 -6.60
C LEU A 39 -4.40 -5.78 -7.98
N ASN A 40 -3.18 -5.91 -8.51
CA ASN A 40 -2.96 -6.54 -9.81
C ASN A 40 -3.31 -8.03 -9.77
N GLU A 41 -2.97 -8.73 -8.69
CA GLU A 41 -3.30 -10.14 -8.52
C GLU A 41 -4.79 -10.37 -8.29
N LEU A 42 -5.46 -9.55 -7.49
CA LEU A 42 -6.93 -9.60 -7.35
C LEU A 42 -7.62 -9.39 -8.70
N ARG A 43 -7.07 -8.51 -9.54
CA ARG A 43 -7.57 -8.28 -10.91
C ARG A 43 -7.32 -9.49 -11.83
N LYS A 44 -6.19 -10.19 -11.70
CA LYS A 44 -5.93 -11.45 -12.42
C LYS A 44 -6.86 -12.56 -11.94
N GLY A 45 -7.10 -12.66 -10.63
CA GLY A 45 -8.06 -13.59 -10.04
C GLY A 45 -9.48 -13.36 -10.52
N SER A 46 -9.93 -12.10 -10.63
CA SER A 46 -11.26 -11.79 -11.19
C SER A 46 -11.40 -12.14 -12.67
N MET A 47 -10.29 -12.29 -13.39
CA MET A 47 -10.27 -12.75 -14.79
C MET A 47 -10.07 -14.26 -14.93
N GLY A 48 -10.01 -15.01 -13.82
CA GLY A 48 -9.76 -16.46 -13.82
C GLY A 48 -8.35 -16.86 -14.22
N LEU A 49 -7.40 -15.91 -14.23
CA LEU A 49 -6.02 -16.13 -14.68
C LEU A 49 -5.10 -16.63 -13.57
N ALA A 50 -5.52 -16.56 -12.31
CA ALA A 50 -4.74 -17.02 -11.16
C ALA A 50 -5.68 -17.44 -10.01
N PRO A 51 -5.33 -18.50 -9.24
CA PRO A 51 -6.04 -18.81 -8.00
C PRO A 51 -5.92 -17.65 -7.01
N MET A 52 -7.00 -17.35 -6.28
CA MET A 52 -6.95 -16.38 -5.18
C MET A 52 -6.07 -16.96 -4.06
N ASP A 53 -4.95 -16.29 -3.79
CA ASP A 53 -4.00 -16.69 -2.77
C ASP A 53 -4.31 -15.96 -1.45
N ASP A 54 -4.65 -16.70 -0.39
CA ASP A 54 -5.04 -16.15 0.92
C ASP A 54 -3.91 -15.33 1.57
N ALA A 55 -2.65 -15.66 1.24
CA ALA A 55 -1.48 -14.92 1.68
C ALA A 55 -1.49 -13.47 1.14
N GLN A 56 -1.95 -13.27 -0.10
CA GLN A 56 -2.03 -11.95 -0.75
C GLN A 56 -3.01 -11.02 -0.01
N GLY A 57 -4.13 -11.57 0.45
CA GLY A 57 -5.12 -10.84 1.24
C GLY A 57 -4.55 -10.36 2.56
N THR A 58 -3.80 -11.22 3.24
CA THR A 58 -3.15 -10.88 4.53
C THR A 58 -2.08 -9.82 4.36
N ILE A 59 -1.23 -9.94 3.33
CA ILE A 59 -0.19 -8.94 3.02
C ILE A 59 -0.84 -7.59 2.70
N SER A 60 -1.93 -7.58 1.93
CA SER A 60 -2.67 -6.35 1.62
C SER A 60 -3.26 -5.70 2.86
N MET A 61 -3.78 -6.48 3.82
CA MET A 61 -4.28 -5.95 5.09
C MET A 61 -3.15 -5.28 5.89
N ILE A 62 -2.00 -5.92 6.00
CA ILE A 62 -0.83 -5.37 6.71
C ILE A 62 -0.33 -4.10 6.01
N ALA A 63 -0.18 -4.13 4.68
CA ALA A 63 0.25 -2.97 3.90
C ALA A 63 -0.71 -1.78 4.07
N SER A 64 -2.02 -2.04 4.11
CA SER A 64 -3.05 -1.02 4.34
C SER A 64 -2.89 -0.37 5.72
N LEU A 65 -2.65 -1.16 6.77
CA LEU A 65 -2.41 -0.65 8.13
C LEU A 65 -1.12 0.18 8.21
N VAL A 66 -0.06 -0.25 7.55
CA VAL A 66 1.21 0.49 7.48
C VAL A 66 1.03 1.82 6.77
N ILE A 67 0.35 1.83 5.62
CA ILE A 67 0.04 3.07 4.87
C ILE A 67 -0.79 4.01 5.75
N LEU A 68 -1.81 3.50 6.44
CA LEU A 68 -2.64 4.31 7.33
C LEU A 68 -1.81 4.92 8.48
N GLY A 69 -0.96 4.11 9.13
CA GLY A 69 -0.10 4.56 10.22
C GLY A 69 0.90 5.61 9.77
N LEU A 70 1.57 5.39 8.64
CA LEU A 70 2.50 6.36 8.06
C LEU A 70 1.79 7.64 7.60
N PHE A 71 0.59 7.53 7.05
CA PHE A 71 -0.20 8.68 6.64
C PHE A 71 -0.56 9.55 7.84
N ILE A 72 -1.08 8.97 8.92
CA ILE A 72 -1.38 9.70 10.16
C ILE A 72 -0.11 10.32 10.74
N ALA A 73 0.98 9.55 10.79
CA ALA A 73 2.27 10.05 11.28
C ALA A 73 2.72 11.28 10.47
N SER A 74 2.59 11.28 9.14
CA SER A 74 2.98 12.40 8.26
C SER A 74 2.26 13.74 8.48
N PHE A 75 1.25 13.79 9.36
CA PHE A 75 0.62 15.05 9.81
C PHE A 75 1.13 15.53 11.17
N ILE A 76 1.75 14.64 11.95
CA ILE A 76 2.23 14.91 13.30
C ILE A 76 3.71 15.31 13.28
N ILE A 77 4.49 14.63 12.43
CA ILE A 77 5.88 14.94 12.09
C ILE A 77 5.90 15.76 10.81
#